data_AF-A0AAV0ADC7-F1
#
_entry.id   AF-A0AAV0ADC7-F1
#
_cell.length_a   1.000
_cell.length_b   1.000
_cell.length_c   1.000
_cell.angle_alpha   90.00
_cell.angle_beta   90.00
_cell.angle_gamma   90.00
#
_symmetry.space_group_name_H-M   'P 1'
#
loop_
_entity.id
_entity.type
_entity.pdbx_description
1 polymer ?
#
loop_
_entity_poly.entity_id
_entity_poly.type
_entity_poly.pdbx_seq_one_letter_code
_entity_poly.pdbx_strand_id
1 'polypeptide(L)'
;MKSSIAFIFCFLILGVDSQRWFQFMKEAGQGTRDMWRAYSDMREANWKNSDKYFHARGNYDAAQRGPGGAWAAKVISDAREGIQRFTGRGAEDSRADQFANEWGRSGKDPNHFRPAGLPSKY
;
A
#
# COMPACT_ATOMS: atom_id res chain seq x y z
N MET A 1 -3.78 -21.31 43.24
CA MET A 1 -4.48 -21.72 42.00
C MET A 1 -5.11 -20.55 41.25
N LYS A 2 -5.92 -19.68 41.88
CA LYS A 2 -6.58 -18.55 41.19
C LYS A 2 -5.60 -17.49 40.63
N SER A 3 -4.53 -17.15 41.35
CA SER A 3 -3.53 -16.18 40.91
C SER A 3 -2.68 -16.67 39.74
N SER A 4 -2.34 -17.96 39.71
CA SER A 4 -1.55 -18.59 38.64
C SER A 4 -2.28 -18.57 37.30
N ILE A 5 -3.61 -18.71 37.31
CA ILE A 5 -4.46 -18.64 36.11
C ILE A 5 -4.50 -17.21 35.57
N ALA A 6 -4.63 -16.21 36.44
CA ALA A 6 -4.62 -14.80 36.04
C ALA A 6 -3.26 -14.39 35.42
N PHE A 7 -2.15 -14.86 35.98
CA PHE A 7 -0.82 -14.62 35.41
C PHE A 7 -0.65 -15.25 34.02
N ILE A 8 -1.05 -16.51 33.83
CA ILE A 8 -1.00 -17.18 32.52
C ILE A 8 -1.87 -16.43 31.50
N PHE A 9 -3.08 -16.00 31.88
CA PHE A 9 -3.96 -15.24 31.00
C PHE A 9 -3.36 -13.88 30.60
N CYS A 10 -2.68 -13.19 31.53
CA CYS A 10 -2.01 -11.93 31.27
C CYS A 10 -0.84 -12.07 30.27
N PHE A 11 -0.01 -13.11 30.43
CA PHE A 11 1.06 -13.41 29.46
C PHE A 11 0.55 -13.82 28.09
N LEU A 12 -0.58 -14.54 28.02
CA LEU A 12 -1.22 -14.89 26.75
C LEU A 12 -1.75 -13.65 26.02
N ILE A 13 -2.43 -12.74 26.72
CA ILE A 13 -2.93 -11.49 26.13
C ILE A 13 -1.77 -10.62 25.61
N LEU A 14 -0.74 -10.39 26.44
CA LEU A 14 0.43 -9.59 26.05
C LEU A 14 1.25 -10.26 24.93
N GLY A 15 1.36 -11.58 24.94
CA GLY A 15 2.00 -12.36 23.88
C GLY A 15 1.26 -12.23 22.54
N VAL A 16 -0.06 -12.37 22.54
CA VAL A 16 -0.90 -12.20 21.35
C VAL A 16 -0.81 -10.78 20.79
N ASP A 17 -0.84 -9.75 21.65
CA ASP A 17 -0.72 -8.36 21.20
C ASP A 17 0.66 -8.05 20.60
N SER A 18 1.75 -8.57 21.18
CA SER A 18 3.10 -8.39 20.63
C SER A 18 3.30 -9.09 19.27
N GLN A 19 2.72 -10.29 19.09
CA GLN A 19 2.80 -11.02 17.84
C GLN A 19 1.96 -10.36 16.74
N ARG A 20 0.78 -9.84 17.07
CA ARG A 20 -0.06 -9.05 16.14
C ARG A 20 0.65 -7.76 15.71
N TRP A 21 1.29 -7.06 16.65
CA TRP A 21 2.05 -5.84 16.35
C TRP A 21 3.25 -6.12 15.45
N PHE A 22 4.03 -7.16 15.75
CA PHE A 22 5.16 -7.55 14.90
C PHE A 22 4.70 -7.90 13.47
N GLN A 23 3.61 -8.66 13.35
CA GLN A 23 3.05 -9.01 12.05
C GLN A 23 2.58 -7.76 11.28
N PHE A 24 1.87 -6.83 11.92
CA PHE A 24 1.48 -5.56 11.30
C PHE A 24 2.69 -4.76 10.79
N MET A 25 3.75 -4.65 11.61
CA MET A 25 4.97 -3.93 11.22
C MET A 25 5.70 -4.61 10.04
N LYS A 26 5.72 -5.94 10.02
CA LYS A 26 6.26 -6.72 8.89
C LYS A 26 5.48 -6.45 7.62
N GLU A 27 4.15 -6.48 7.68
CA GLU A 27 3.26 -6.19 6.55
C GLU A 27 3.45 -4.76 6.04
N ALA A 28 3.55 -3.78 6.95
CA ALA A 28 3.80 -2.38 6.59
C ALA A 28 5.16 -2.20 5.89
N GLY A 29 6.21 -2.87 6.37
CA GLY A 29 7.51 -2.88 5.73
C GLY A 29 7.48 -3.53 4.34
N GLN A 30 6.74 -4.61 4.17
CA GLN A 30 6.53 -5.25 2.87
C GLN A 30 5.74 -4.34 1.92
N GLY A 31 4.62 -3.78 2.35
CA GLY A 31 3.82 -2.87 1.54
C GLY A 31 4.57 -1.60 1.15
N THR A 32 5.43 -1.07 2.01
CA THR A 32 6.34 0.03 1.67
C THR A 32 7.29 -0.34 0.53
N ARG A 33 7.87 -1.55 0.55
CA ARG A 33 8.72 -2.06 -0.53
C ARG A 33 7.94 -2.22 -1.84
N ASP A 34 6.70 -2.67 -1.78
CA ASP A 34 5.84 -2.81 -2.96
C ASP A 34 5.50 -1.44 -3.57
N MET A 35 5.18 -0.44 -2.75
CA MET A 35 4.95 0.93 -3.20
C MET A 35 6.21 1.53 -3.86
N TRP A 36 7.38 1.31 -3.26
CA TRP A 36 8.65 1.72 -3.85
C TRP A 36 8.92 1.03 -5.19
N ARG A 37 8.71 -0.29 -5.26
CA ARG A 37 8.84 -1.06 -6.50
C ARG A 37 7.93 -0.53 -7.60
N ALA A 38 6.67 -0.20 -7.29
CA ALA A 38 5.76 0.38 -8.26
C ALA A 38 6.22 1.74 -8.79
N TYR A 39 6.78 2.58 -7.93
CA TYR A 39 7.41 3.84 -8.34
C TYR A 39 8.67 3.62 -9.20
N SER A 40 9.53 2.68 -8.82
CA SER A 40 10.74 2.33 -9.60
C SER A 40 10.38 1.82 -10.98
N ASP A 41 9.42 0.88 -11.07
CA ASP A 41 8.97 0.33 -12.35
C ASP A 41 8.28 1.39 -13.22
N MET A 42 7.49 2.30 -12.63
CA MET A 42 6.90 3.43 -13.36
C MET A 42 7.99 4.30 -14.01
N ARG A 43 9.07 4.57 -13.27
CA ARG A 43 10.20 5.35 -13.78
C ARG A 43 11.02 4.60 -14.82
N GLU A 44 11.23 3.31 -14.62
CA GLU A 44 11.95 2.46 -15.57
C GLU A 44 11.15 2.31 -16.88
N ALA A 45 9.85 2.06 -16.78
CA ALA A 45 8.97 1.88 -17.93
C ALA A 45 8.89 3.14 -18.79
N ASN A 46 8.93 4.32 -18.16
CA ASN A 46 8.79 5.63 -18.81
C ASN A 46 7.68 5.64 -19.87
N TRP A 47 6.53 5.04 -19.52
CA TRP A 47 5.48 4.71 -20.48
C TRP A 47 4.32 5.68 -20.39
N LYS A 48 3.88 6.18 -21.54
CA LYS A 48 2.78 7.14 -21.64
C LYS A 48 1.49 6.55 -21.05
N ASN A 49 0.76 7.35 -20.26
CA ASN A 49 -0.52 6.99 -19.66
C ASN A 49 -0.47 5.74 -18.74
N SER A 50 0.68 5.44 -18.13
CA SER A 50 0.85 4.30 -17.22
C SER A 50 0.82 4.66 -15.74
N ASP A 51 0.76 5.95 -15.40
CA ASP A 51 0.82 6.44 -14.02
C ASP A 51 -0.27 5.78 -13.15
N LYS A 52 -1.54 5.79 -13.60
CA LYS A 52 -2.67 5.20 -12.86
C LYS A 52 -2.54 3.69 -12.68
N TYR A 53 -1.94 3.01 -13.65
CA TYR A 53 -1.61 1.59 -13.52
C TYR A 53 -0.64 1.35 -12.37
N PHE A 54 0.47 2.08 -12.32
CA PHE A 54 1.47 1.90 -11.25
C PHE A 54 0.96 2.35 -9.88
N HIS A 55 0.09 3.37 -9.83
CA HIS A 55 -0.65 3.75 -8.63
C HIS A 55 -1.51 2.61 -8.08
N ALA A 56 -2.34 2.01 -8.95
CA ALA A 56 -3.20 0.90 -8.59
C ALA A 56 -2.38 -0.34 -8.23
N ARG A 57 -1.37 -0.70 -9.01
CA ARG A 57 -0.55 -1.90 -8.81
C ARG A 57 0.23 -1.85 -7.49
N GLY A 58 0.86 -0.71 -7.18
CA GLY A 58 1.58 -0.55 -5.91
C GLY A 58 0.64 -0.68 -4.70
N ASN A 59 -0.54 -0.06 -4.77
CA ASN A 59 -1.54 -0.17 -3.71
C ASN A 59 -2.13 -1.57 -3.59
N TYR A 60 -2.36 -2.25 -4.72
CA TYR A 60 -2.82 -3.64 -4.76
C TYR A 60 -1.81 -4.57 -4.11
N ASP A 61 -0.55 -4.56 -4.58
CA ASP A 61 0.52 -5.40 -4.05
C ASP A 61 0.71 -5.21 -2.53
N ALA A 62 0.72 -3.95 -2.09
CA ALA A 62 0.86 -3.61 -0.69
C ALA A 62 -0.35 -4.09 0.15
N ALA A 63 -1.59 -3.93 -0.35
CA ALA A 63 -2.78 -4.41 0.34
C ALA A 63 -2.82 -5.95 0.45
N GLN A 64 -2.27 -6.68 -0.52
CA GLN A 64 -2.14 -8.14 -0.46
C GLN A 64 -1.22 -8.63 0.66
N ARG A 65 -0.41 -7.74 1.27
CA ARG A 65 0.41 -8.11 2.44
C ARG A 65 -0.41 -8.24 3.71
N GLY A 66 -1.56 -7.57 3.80
CA GLY A 66 -2.40 -7.52 4.99
C GLY A 66 -2.65 -6.08 5.47
N PRO A 67 -3.28 -5.92 6.65
CA PRO A 67 -3.65 -4.61 7.19
C PRO A 67 -2.48 -3.62 7.28
N GLY A 68 -1.28 -4.08 7.67
CA GLY A 68 -0.11 -3.20 7.74
C GLY A 68 0.33 -2.68 6.37
N GLY A 69 0.25 -3.53 5.34
CA GLY A 69 0.57 -3.14 3.97
C GLY A 69 -0.44 -2.18 3.37
N ALA A 70 -1.74 -2.41 3.60
CA ALA A 70 -2.79 -1.48 3.20
C ALA A 70 -2.67 -0.11 3.90
N TRP A 71 -2.29 -0.10 5.18
CA TRP A 71 -1.98 1.12 5.91
C TRP A 71 -0.79 1.87 5.30
N ALA A 72 0.32 1.17 5.03
CA ALA A 72 1.50 1.77 4.42
C ALA A 72 1.18 2.37 3.04
N ALA A 73 0.41 1.65 2.22
CA ALA A 73 -0.03 2.11 0.91
C ALA A 73 -0.84 3.41 1.00
N LYS A 74 -1.75 3.51 1.98
CA LYS A 74 -2.53 4.73 2.23
C LYS A 74 -1.62 5.90 2.62
N VAL A 75 -0.78 5.73 3.63
CA VAL A 75 0.11 6.80 4.13
C VAL A 75 1.02 7.33 3.03
N ILE A 76 1.63 6.45 2.24
CA ILE A 76 2.53 6.83 1.15
C ILE A 76 1.76 7.53 0.02
N SER A 77 0.57 7.06 -0.32
CA SER A 77 -0.28 7.70 -1.34
C SER A 77 -0.67 9.11 -0.95
N ASP A 78 -1.12 9.32 0.29
CA ASP A 78 -1.54 10.61 0.82
C ASP A 78 -0.34 11.57 0.93
N ALA A 79 0.83 11.08 1.36
CA ALA A 79 2.05 11.88 1.41
C ALA A 79 2.49 12.35 0.01
N ARG A 80 2.44 11.46 -0.99
CA ARG A 80 2.75 11.81 -2.38
C ARG A 80 1.80 12.87 -2.92
N GLU A 81 0.51 12.75 -2.64
CA GLU A 81 -0.49 13.75 -3.04
C GLU A 81 -0.20 15.11 -2.41
N GLY A 82 0.11 15.15 -1.11
CA GLY A 82 0.46 16.38 -0.39
C GLY A 82 1.64 17.11 -1.04
N ILE A 83 2.70 16.37 -1.38
CA ILE A 83 3.87 16.93 -2.08
C ILE A 83 3.47 17.47 -3.45
N GLN A 84 2.66 16.73 -4.21
CA GLN A 84 2.27 17.14 -5.57
C GLN A 84 1.39 18.40 -5.59
N ARG A 85 0.45 18.50 -4.65
CA ARG A 85 -0.37 19.70 -4.48
C ARG A 85 0.50 20.90 -4.12
N PHE A 86 1.49 20.71 -3.24
CA PHE A 86 2.44 21.76 -2.89
C PHE A 86 3.28 22.22 -4.08
N THR A 87 3.66 21.30 -4.98
CA THR A 87 4.40 21.64 -6.21
C THR A 87 3.52 22.16 -7.36
N GLY A 88 2.23 22.45 -7.11
CA GLY A 88 1.35 23.12 -8.07
C GLY A 88 0.52 22.19 -8.97
N ARG A 89 0.34 20.91 -8.62
CA ARG A 89 -0.50 20.00 -9.39
C ARG A 89 -2.00 20.31 -9.20
N GLY A 90 -2.77 20.22 -10.29
CA GLY A 90 -4.21 20.46 -10.30
C GLY A 90 -5.04 19.44 -9.52
N ALA A 91 -6.21 19.85 -9.02
CA ALA A 91 -7.06 19.03 -8.16
C ALA A 91 -7.70 17.82 -8.86
N GLU A 92 -7.98 17.91 -10.16
CA GLU A 92 -8.56 16.80 -10.94
C GLU A 92 -7.59 15.63 -11.07
N ASP A 93 -6.33 15.93 -11.38
CA ASP A 93 -5.23 14.95 -11.40
C ASP A 93 -5.07 14.25 -10.05
N SER A 94 -5.15 15.01 -8.95
CA SER A 94 -5.10 14.44 -7.60
C SER A 94 -6.25 13.47 -7.32
N ARG A 95 -7.48 13.80 -7.75
CA ARG A 95 -8.64 12.90 -7.59
C ARG A 95 -8.49 11.61 -8.39
N ALA A 96 -8.01 11.72 -9.63
CA ALA A 96 -7.78 10.56 -10.47
C ALA A 96 -6.68 9.64 -9.89
N ASP A 97 -5.61 10.22 -9.35
CA ASP A 97 -4.55 9.44 -8.67
C ASP A 97 -5.13 8.71 -7.45
N GLN A 98 -5.93 9.40 -6.63
CA GLN A 98 -6.54 8.78 -5.45
C GLN A 98 -7.52 7.68 -5.81
N PHE A 99 -8.32 7.84 -6.88
CA PHE A 99 -9.19 6.78 -7.38
C PHE A 99 -8.39 5.52 -7.75
N ALA A 100 -7.28 5.66 -8.47
CA ALA A 100 -6.43 4.53 -8.82
C ALA A 100 -5.79 3.88 -7.59
N ASN A 101 -5.32 4.68 -6.63
CA ASN A 101 -4.77 4.18 -5.37
C ASN A 101 -5.82 3.34 -4.61
N GLU A 102 -7.04 3.85 -4.46
CA GLU A 102 -8.13 3.16 -3.76
C GLU A 102 -8.60 1.91 -4.50
N TRP A 103 -8.70 1.97 -5.82
CA TRP A 103 -9.04 0.82 -6.65
C TRP A 103 -8.10 -0.35 -6.36
N GLY A 104 -6.79 -0.12 -6.48
CA GLY A 104 -5.79 -1.14 -6.17
C GLY A 104 -5.85 -1.60 -4.72
N ARG A 105 -5.90 -0.66 -3.76
CA ARG A 105 -5.92 -0.96 -2.33
C ARG A 105 -7.16 -1.76 -1.90
N SER A 106 -8.26 -1.64 -2.64
CA SER A 106 -9.49 -2.43 -2.44
C SER A 106 -9.40 -3.86 -2.99
N GLY A 107 -8.28 -4.23 -3.62
CA GLY A 107 -8.07 -5.55 -4.21
C GLY A 107 -8.65 -5.71 -5.62
N LYS A 108 -9.05 -4.62 -6.29
CA LYS A 108 -9.49 -4.68 -7.68
C LYS A 108 -8.29 -4.71 -8.63
N ASP A 109 -8.49 -5.34 -9.79
CA ASP A 109 -7.43 -5.57 -10.77
C ASP A 109 -6.79 -4.25 -11.26
N PRO A 110 -5.48 -4.03 -11.04
CA PRO A 110 -4.77 -2.87 -11.56
C PRO A 110 -4.79 -2.76 -13.09
N ASN A 111 -4.97 -3.87 -13.81
CA ASN A 111 -4.98 -3.86 -15.26
C ASN A 111 -6.17 -3.09 -15.85
N HIS A 112 -7.16 -2.73 -15.04
CA HIS A 112 -8.17 -1.74 -15.41
C HIS A 112 -7.55 -0.43 -15.94
N PHE A 113 -6.37 -0.05 -15.45
CA PHE A 113 -5.65 1.16 -15.89
C PHE A 113 -4.47 0.85 -16.82
N ARG A 114 -4.24 -0.40 -17.22
CA ARG A 114 -3.05 -0.77 -18.01
C ARG A 114 -3.15 -0.17 -19.42
N PRO A 115 -2.18 0.67 -19.84
CA PRO A 115 -2.19 1.19 -21.20
C PRO A 115 -1.77 0.11 -22.20
N ALA A 116 -2.30 0.22 -23.42
CA ALA A 116 -1.91 -0.66 -24.51
C ALA A 116 -0.39 -0.63 -24.74
N GLY A 117 0.20 -1.81 -24.91
CA GLY A 117 1.63 -1.97 -25.19
C GLY A 117 2.56 -1.87 -23.98
N LEU A 118 2.07 -1.62 -22.75
CA LEU A 118 2.93 -1.66 -21.56
C LEU A 118 3.57 -3.05 -21.43
N PRO A 119 4.92 -3.17 -21.37
CA PRO A 119 5.61 -4.46 -21.32
C PRO A 119 5.11 -5.34 -20.18
N SER A 120 4.87 -6.63 -20.45
CA SER A 120 4.24 -7.59 -19.51
C SER A 120 5.03 -7.85 -18.23
N LYS A 121 6.31 -7.47 -18.17
CA LYS A 121 7.10 -7.54 -16.94
C LYS A 121 6.61 -6.58 -15.85
N TYR A 122 5.86 -5.55 -16.25
CA TYR A 122 5.23 -4.57 -15.36
C TYR A 122 3.79 -4.94 -15.10
#